data_AF-Q0RUN8-F1
#
_entry.id   AF-Q0RUN8-F1
#
_cell.length_a   1.000
_cell.length_b   1.000
_cell.length_c   1.000
_cell.angle_alpha   90.00
_cell.angle_beta   90.00
_cell.angle_gamma   90.00
#
_symmetry.space_group_name_H-M   'P 1'
#
loop_
_entity.id
_entity.type
_entity.pdbx_description
1 polymer ?
#
loop_
_entity_poly.entity_id
_entity_poly.type
_entity_poly.pdbx_seq_one_letter_code
_entity_poly.pdbx_strand_id
1 'polypeptide(L)' 'MGGTAGPTCVTCGQCPAEDTQCRQCREERQRRAEEEFAVWWEQLGRSRRTGRRPSR' A
#
# COMPACT_ATOMS: atom_id res chain seq x y z
N MET A 1 5.84 31.55 23.11
CA MET A 1 4.84 30.96 22.20
C MET A 1 5.38 29.62 21.71
N GLY A 2 5.17 28.55 22.47
CA GLY A 2 5.68 27.21 22.15
C GLY A 2 4.76 26.55 21.14
N GLY A 3 5.13 26.57 19.86
CA GLY A 3 4.45 25.78 18.86
C GLY A 3 4.77 24.31 19.08
N THR A 4 3.78 23.51 19.48
CA THR A 4 3.92 22.05 19.46
C THR A 4 4.11 21.64 18.01
N ALA A 5 5.37 21.46 17.59
CA ALA A 5 5.67 20.82 16.33
C ALA A 5 4.92 19.47 16.34
N GLY A 6 3.89 19.35 15.50
CA GLY A 6 3.14 18.11 15.36
C GLY A 6 4.06 16.94 15.02
N PRO A 7 3.62 15.69 15.20
CA PRO A 7 4.46 14.54 14.93
C PRO A 7 5.07 14.61 13.53
N THR A 8 6.32 14.17 13.40
CA THR A 8 7.01 14.06 12.10
C THR A 8 6.62 12.76 11.41
N CYS A 9 6.43 12.80 10.09
CA CYS A 9 6.19 11.59 9.30
C CYS A 9 7.40 10.66 9.39
N VAL A 10 7.21 9.40 9.80
CA VAL A 10 8.32 8.42 9.89
C VAL A 10 8.89 8.02 8.53
N THR A 11 8.15 8.27 7.44
CA THR A 11 8.53 7.88 6.08
C THR A 11 9.36 8.96 5.38
N CYS A 12 8.98 10.23 5.54
CA CYS A 12 9.60 11.34 4.80
C CYS A 12 10.09 12.50 5.68
N GLY A 13 9.91 12.43 7.00
CA GLY A 13 10.34 13.46 7.95
C GLY A 13 9.51 14.75 7.95
N GLN A 14 8.47 14.85 7.12
CA GLN A 14 7.65 16.06 7.00
C GLN A 14 6.72 16.26 8.21
N CYS A 15 6.49 17.52 8.58
CA CYS A 15 5.49 17.95 9.56
C CYS A 15 4.42 18.83 8.88
N PRO A 16 3.15 18.77 9.31
CA PRO A 16 2.62 17.86 10.33
C PRO A 16 2.30 16.47 9.74
N ALA A 17 2.67 15.41 10.46
CA ALA A 17 2.02 14.12 10.32
C ALA A 17 0.68 14.13 11.04
N GLU A 18 -0.28 13.37 10.53
CA GLU A 18 -1.59 13.21 11.19
C GLU A 18 -1.52 12.18 12.32
N ASP A 19 -0.62 11.20 12.19
CA ASP A 19 -0.33 10.14 13.16
C ASP A 19 1.16 9.76 13.02
N THR A 20 1.47 8.53 12.59
CA THR A 20 2.82 8.05 12.26
C THR A 20 3.31 8.52 10.90
N GLN A 21 2.40 8.81 9.97
CA GLN A 21 2.71 9.25 8.61
C GLN A 21 1.91 10.49 8.22
N CYS A 22 2.45 11.27 7.29
CA CYS A 22 1.68 12.30 6.61
C CYS A 22 0.70 11.66 5.62
N ARG A 23 -0.34 12.42 5.25
CA ARG A 23 -1.38 11.97 4.31
C ARG A 23 -0.80 11.40 3.01
N GLN A 24 0.17 12.11 2.43
CA GLN A 24 0.78 11.73 1.16
C GLN A 24 1.47 10.36 1.22
N CYS A 25 2.29 10.09 2.25
CA CYS A 25 2.95 8.79 2.40
C CYS A 25 1.95 7.67 2.67
N ARG A 26 0.84 7.97 3.36
CA ARG A 26 -0.24 7.02 3.59
C ARG A 26 -0.98 6.66 2.30
N GLU A 27 -1.33 7.65 1.49
CA GLU A 27 -1.98 7.47 0.18
C GLU A 27 -1.08 6.69 -0.78
N GLU A 28 0.22 6.99 -0.83
CA GLU A 28 1.17 6.25 -1.67
C GLU A 28 1.31 4.79 -1.23
N ARG A 29 1.38 4.54 0.07
CA ARG A 29 1.40 3.17 0.61
C ARG A 29 0.14 2.40 0.24
N GLN A 30 -1.02 3.04 0.34
CA GLN A 30 -2.29 2.41 -0.02
C GLN A 30 -2.34 2.08 -1.51
N ARG A 31 -1.94 3.02 -2.38
CA ARG A 31 -1.86 2.78 -3.83
C ARG A 31 -0.96 1.59 -4.17
N ARG A 32 0.25 1.51 -3.57
CA ARG A 32 1.14 0.37 -3.78
C ARG A 32 0.54 -0.95 -3.30
N ALA A 33 -0.14 -0.95 -2.15
CA ALA A 33 -0.80 -2.15 -1.65
C ALA A 33 -1.93 -2.62 -2.58
N GLU A 34 -2.67 -1.70 -3.19
CA GLU A 34 -3.70 -2.02 -4.19
C GLU A 34 -3.10 -2.59 -5.48
N GLU A 35 -2.00 -2.01 -5.96
CA GLU A 35 -1.25 -2.52 -7.12
C GLU A 35 -0.70 -3.94 -6.84
N GLU A 36 -0.07 -4.15 -5.69
CA GLU A 36 0.43 -5.47 -5.26
C GLU A 36 -0.71 -6.48 -5.12
N PHE A 37 -1.84 -6.06 -4.54
CA PHE A 37 -3.02 -6.90 -4.40
C PHE A 37 -3.59 -7.29 -5.78
N ALA A 38 -3.69 -6.35 -6.72
CA ALA A 38 -4.17 -6.62 -8.07
C ALA A 38 -3.27 -7.63 -8.79
N VAL A 39 -1.95 -7.44 -8.74
CA VAL A 39 -0.97 -8.37 -9.33
C VAL A 39 -1.06 -9.75 -8.69
N TRP A 40 -1.19 -9.83 -7.37
CA TRP A 40 -1.39 -11.10 -6.65
C TRP A 40 -2.71 -11.78 -7.03
N TRP A 41 -3.79 -11.01 -7.14
CA TRP A 41 -5.12 -11.50 -7.51
C TRP A 41 -5.16 -12.07 -8.93
N GLU A 42 -4.52 -11.38 -9.88
CA GLU A 42 -4.37 -11.87 -11.25
C GLU A 42 -3.57 -13.17 -11.32
N GLN A 43 -2.47 -13.27 -10.56
CA GLN A 43 -1.69 -14.50 -10.47
C GLN A 43 -2.51 -15.66 -9.93
N LEU A 44 -3.31 -15.45 -8.87
CA LEU A 44 -4.23 -16.47 -8.37
C LEU A 44 -5.27 -16.88 -9.42
N GLY A 45 -5.82 -15.92 -10.17
CA GLY A 45 -6.75 -16.19 -11.26
C GLY A 45 -6.13 -16.99 -12.42
N ARG A 46 -4.83 -16.82 -12.69
CA ARG A 46 -4.08 -17.60 -13.69
C ARG A 46 -3.76 -19.01 -13.19
N SER A 47 -3.41 -19.16 -11.92
CA SER A 47 -3.19 -20.47 -11.28
C SER A 47 -4.47 -21.31 -11.24
N ARG A 48 -5.64 -20.69 -11.04
CA ARG A 48 -6.94 -21.38 -11.12
C ARG A 48 -7.32 -21.82 -12.53
N ARG A 49 -6.91 -21.08 -13.56
CA ARG A 49 -7.20 -21.41 -14.97
C ARG A 49 -6.29 -22.51 -15.54
N THR A 50 -5.05 -22.60 -15.05
CA THR A 50 -4.09 -23.64 -15.47
C THR A 50 -4.32 -25.00 -14.76
N GLY A 51 -5.16 -25.04 -13.72
CA GLY A 51 -5.58 -26.29 -13.06
C GLY A 51 -6.60 -27.13 -13.84
N ARG A 52 -7.21 -26.61 -14.92
CA ARG A 52 -7.99 -27.45 -15.86
C ARG A 52 -7.05 -28.14 -16.83
N ARG A 53 -6.46 -29.23 -16.34
CA ARG A 53 -5.79 -30.23 -17.19
C ARG A 53 -6.81 -30.74 -18.22
N PRO A 54 -6.57 -30.66 -19.53
CA PRO A 54 -7.40 -31.35 -20.49
C PRO A 54 -7.15 -32.85 -20.29
N SER A 55 -8.12 -33.53 -19.69
CA SER A 55 -8.21 -34.99 -19.71
C SER A 55 -8.46 -35.39 -21.17
N ARG A 56 -7.38 -35.86 -21.80
CA ARG A 56 -7.42 -36.64 -23.04
C ARG A 56 -8.09 -37.99 -22.79
#